data_AF-A0A6C0KSF0-F1
#
_entry.id   AF-A0A6C0KSF0-F1
#
_cell.length_a   1.000
_cell.length_b   1.000
_cell.length_c   1.000
_cell.angle_alpha   90.00
_cell.angle_beta   90.00
_cell.angle_gamma   90.00
#
_symmetry.space_group_name_H-M   'P 1'
#
loop_
_entity.id
_entity.type
_entity.pdbx_description
1 polymer ?
#
loop_
_entity_poly.entity_id
_entity_poly.type
_entity_poly.pdbx_seq_one_letter_code
_entity_poly.pdbx_strand_id
1 'polypeptide(L)'
;MFYILYNMLSNAVSSYYNNINNINYDNTFLTTYKLHSDDDDRNLCYQLQLLQALNISNYDSMILATHIDKISFFLQNNSELEAILKLLKEKYKDTNIAFMIDGHNSNALFQLLFSYDYFDVTHKCLCKYISEKKQNNDELAKTYFDELKNVILL
;
A
#
# COMPACT_ATOMS: atom_id res chain seq x y z
N MET A 1 20.59 -15.73 -19.20
CA MET A 1 21.35 -14.51 -18.82
C MET A 1 20.42 -13.35 -18.42
N PHE A 2 19.42 -12.97 -19.24
CA PHE A 2 18.42 -11.95 -18.87
C PHE A 2 17.60 -12.25 -17.60
N TYR A 3 17.18 -13.50 -17.38
CA TYR A 3 16.40 -13.89 -16.20
C TYR A 3 17.17 -13.78 -14.88
N ILE A 4 18.49 -14.00 -14.93
CA ILE A 4 19.38 -13.88 -13.77
C ILE A 4 19.58 -12.41 -13.42
N LEU A 5 19.78 -11.55 -14.42
CA LEU A 5 19.89 -10.11 -14.23
C LEU A 5 18.61 -9.51 -13.64
N TYR A 6 17.44 -9.93 -14.12
CA TYR A 6 16.14 -9.48 -13.61
C TYR A 6 15.93 -9.86 -12.13
N ASN A 7 16.23 -11.11 -11.76
CA ASN A 7 16.13 -11.54 -10.35
C ASN A 7 17.15 -10.85 -9.44
N MET A 8 18.38 -10.60 -9.93
CA MET A 8 19.37 -9.84 -9.17
C MET A 8 18.95 -8.37 -8.99
N LEU A 9 18.36 -7.75 -10.01
CA LEU A 9 17.80 -6.39 -9.90
C LEU A 9 16.64 -6.36 -8.91
N SER A 10 15.72 -7.32 -9.00
CA SER A 10 14.57 -7.45 -8.09
C SER A 10 15.04 -7.60 -6.63
N ASN A 11 16.03 -8.47 -6.39
CA ASN A 11 16.60 -8.67 -5.05
C ASN A 11 17.35 -7.45 -4.52
N ALA A 12 18.06 -6.72 -5.38
CA ALA A 12 18.75 -5.49 -4.99
C ALA A 12 17.77 -4.35 -4.67
N VAL A 13 16.72 -4.20 -5.49
CA VAL A 13 15.64 -3.21 -5.29
C VAL A 13 14.88 -3.51 -4.00
N SER A 14 14.52 -4.77 -3.78
CA SER A 14 13.92 -5.24 -2.54
C SER A 14 14.80 -4.94 -1.32
N SER A 15 16.09 -5.29 -1.37
CA SER A 15 17.03 -5.05 -0.28
C SER A 15 17.15 -3.56 0.06
N TYR A 16 17.14 -2.70 -0.95
CA TYR A 16 17.14 -1.25 -0.77
C TYR A 16 15.88 -0.76 -0.05
N TYR A 17 14.69 -1.21 -0.48
CA TYR A 17 13.43 -0.77 0.11
C TYR A 17 13.07 -1.46 1.43
N ASN A 18 13.80 -2.50 1.86
CA ASN A 18 13.67 -3.04 3.23
C ASN A 18 13.96 -1.98 4.30
N ASN A 19 14.77 -0.97 3.98
CA ASN A 19 15.00 0.16 4.86
C ASN A 19 13.83 1.15 4.79
N ILE A 20 13.22 1.39 5.95
CA ILE A 20 12.05 2.26 6.10
C ILE A 20 12.27 3.71 5.66
N ASN A 21 13.50 4.19 5.68
CA ASN A 21 13.81 5.55 5.22
C ASN A 21 13.73 5.67 3.68
N ASN A 22 13.79 4.56 2.96
CA ASN A 22 13.85 4.54 1.50
C ASN A 22 12.46 4.52 0.83
N ILE A 23 11.39 4.26 1.57
CA ILE A 23 10.01 4.29 1.02
C ILE A 23 9.40 5.70 0.97
N ASN A 24 10.00 6.68 1.66
CA ASN A 24 9.55 8.09 1.67
C ASN A 24 8.04 8.25 2.00
N TYR A 25 7.56 7.51 3.01
CA TYR A 25 6.17 7.52 3.44
C TYR A 25 5.96 8.41 4.68
N ASP A 26 5.03 9.36 4.63
CA ASP A 26 4.63 10.18 5.78
C ASP A 26 3.64 9.39 6.66
N ASN A 27 4.08 9.02 7.85
CA ASN A 27 3.30 8.29 8.85
C ASN A 27 2.89 9.14 10.06
N THR A 28 2.89 10.48 9.92
CA THR A 28 2.71 11.42 11.04
C THR A 28 1.29 11.95 11.20
N PHE A 29 0.36 11.56 10.33
CA PHE A 29 -1.01 12.06 10.34
C PHE A 29 -2.04 10.92 10.34
N LEU A 30 -3.31 11.28 10.46
CA LEU A 30 -4.45 10.39 10.29
C LEU A 30 -5.31 10.90 9.14
N THR A 31 -5.84 9.99 8.34
CA THR A 31 -6.79 10.34 7.28
C THR A 31 -8.12 10.79 7.86
N THR A 32 -8.69 11.83 7.28
CA THR A 32 -9.96 12.42 7.73
C THR A 32 -10.95 12.58 6.59
N TYR A 33 -10.59 12.24 5.35
CA TYR A 33 -11.40 12.48 4.17
C TYR A 33 -12.84 11.92 4.31
N LYS A 34 -13.01 10.71 4.86
CA LYS A 34 -14.35 10.11 5.08
C LYS A 34 -15.21 10.82 6.14
N LEU A 35 -14.68 11.81 6.87
CA LEU A 35 -15.43 12.60 7.86
C LEU A 35 -16.14 13.81 7.26
N HIS A 36 -15.80 14.19 6.02
CA HIS A 36 -16.42 15.32 5.34
C HIS A 36 -17.81 14.96 4.84
N SER A 37 -18.82 15.80 5.08
CA SER A 37 -20.19 15.56 4.63
C SER A 37 -20.38 15.79 3.13
N ASP A 38 -19.61 16.70 2.55
CA ASP A 38 -19.64 17.03 1.13
C ASP A 38 -18.73 16.09 0.32
N ASP A 39 -19.23 15.62 -0.83
CA ASP A 39 -18.53 14.62 -1.65
C ASP A 39 -17.32 15.22 -2.40
N ASP A 40 -17.37 16.48 -2.81
CA ASP A 40 -16.27 17.15 -3.49
C ASP A 40 -15.13 17.42 -2.52
N ASP A 41 -15.45 17.94 -1.32
CA ASP A 41 -14.49 18.13 -0.23
C ASP A 41 -13.83 16.81 0.18
N ARG A 42 -14.64 15.75 0.26
CA ARG A 42 -14.19 14.40 0.61
C ARG A 42 -13.21 13.83 -0.41
N ASN A 43 -13.53 13.96 -1.70
CA ASN A 43 -12.66 13.50 -2.79
C ASN A 43 -11.36 14.30 -2.87
N LEU A 44 -11.43 15.62 -2.74
CA LEU A 44 -10.26 16.49 -2.71
C LEU A 44 -9.37 16.19 -1.51
N CYS A 45 -9.97 16.04 -0.32
CA CYS A 45 -9.25 15.69 0.90
C CYS A 45 -8.54 14.33 0.77
N TYR A 46 -9.20 13.33 0.19
CA TYR A 46 -8.59 12.03 -0.10
C TYR A 46 -7.34 12.17 -0.98
N GLN A 47 -7.44 12.92 -2.09
CA GLN A 47 -6.31 13.12 -2.99
C GLN A 47 -5.15 13.83 -2.30
N LEU A 48 -5.44 14.89 -1.53
CA LEU A 48 -4.42 15.63 -0.78
C LEU A 48 -3.73 14.75 0.27
N GLN A 49 -4.49 13.94 1.00
CA GLN A 49 -3.96 13.03 2.03
C GLN A 49 -3.17 11.87 1.41
N LEU A 50 -3.57 11.36 0.25
CA LEU A 50 -2.81 10.35 -0.48
C LEU A 50 -1.46 10.91 -0.96
N LEU A 51 -1.47 12.12 -1.51
CA LEU A 51 -0.24 12.82 -1.91
C LEU A 51 0.68 13.10 -0.71
N GLN A 52 0.12 13.53 0.42
CA GLN A 52 0.85 13.74 1.66
C GLN A 52 1.52 12.43 2.13
N ALA A 53 0.78 11.32 2.22
CA ALA A 53 1.30 10.03 2.65
C ALA A 53 2.47 9.55 1.77
N LEU A 54 2.39 9.78 0.46
CA LEU A 54 3.43 9.38 -0.49
C LEU A 54 4.57 10.42 -0.64
N ASN A 55 4.45 11.56 0.06
CA ASN A 55 5.34 12.71 -0.04
C ASN A 55 5.53 13.19 -1.50
N ILE A 56 4.40 13.35 -2.21
CA ILE A 56 4.33 13.81 -3.60
C ILE A 56 3.67 15.19 -3.65
N SER A 57 4.24 16.14 -4.39
CA SER A 57 3.70 17.51 -4.46
C SER A 57 2.55 17.68 -5.47
N ASN A 58 2.55 16.92 -6.56
CA ASN A 58 1.57 17.06 -7.64
C ASN A 58 1.00 15.70 -8.02
N TYR A 59 -0.29 15.66 -8.36
CA TYR A 59 -0.93 14.44 -8.81
C TYR A 59 -0.39 14.02 -10.19
N ASP A 60 0.27 12.86 -10.21
CA ASP A 60 0.71 12.16 -11.42
C ASP A 60 0.54 10.65 -11.16
N SER A 61 -0.24 9.98 -12.00
CA SER A 61 -0.61 8.58 -11.80
C SER A 61 0.58 7.62 -11.91
N MET A 62 1.59 7.93 -12.74
CA MET A 62 2.79 7.12 -12.87
C MET A 62 3.70 7.30 -11.66
N ILE A 63 3.86 8.54 -11.17
CA ILE A 63 4.65 8.84 -9.98
C ILE A 63 3.99 8.19 -8.75
N LEU A 64 2.67 8.27 -8.65
CA LEU A 64 1.90 7.66 -7.56
C LEU A 64 2.04 6.15 -7.54
N ALA A 65 1.83 5.47 -8.68
CA ALA A 65 2.05 4.04 -8.82
C ALA A 65 3.48 3.64 -8.41
N THR A 66 4.48 4.39 -8.87
CA THR A 66 5.89 4.16 -8.51
C THR A 66 6.14 4.25 -7.01
N HIS A 67 5.54 5.23 -6.31
CA HIS A 67 5.72 5.37 -4.85
C HIS A 67 5.01 4.25 -4.09
N ILE A 68 3.83 3.84 -4.55
CA ILE A 68 3.13 2.69 -3.99
C ILE A 68 3.96 1.41 -4.18
N ASP A 69 4.58 1.22 -5.33
CA ASP A 69 5.45 0.06 -5.59
C ASP A 69 6.63 -0.02 -4.61
N LYS A 70 7.22 1.11 -4.20
CA LYS A 70 8.26 1.15 -3.16
C LYS A 70 7.76 0.56 -1.84
N ILE A 71 6.52 0.89 -1.46
CA ILE A 71 5.88 0.37 -0.25
C ILE A 71 5.60 -1.13 -0.41
N SER A 72 5.18 -1.57 -1.60
CA SER A 72 5.00 -2.99 -1.92
C SER A 72 6.30 -3.77 -1.70
N PHE A 73 7.43 -3.27 -2.21
CA PHE A 73 8.75 -3.90 -2.01
C PHE A 73 9.15 -3.95 -0.53
N PHE A 74 8.86 -2.90 0.24
CA PHE A 74 9.11 -2.88 1.69
C PHE A 74 8.29 -3.91 2.47
N LEU A 75 7.10 -4.28 1.96
CA LEU A 75 6.19 -5.22 2.62
C LEU A 75 6.15 -6.60 1.94
N GLN A 76 6.99 -6.87 0.94
CA GLN A 76 6.90 -8.07 0.12
C GLN A 76 7.00 -9.40 0.91
N ASN A 77 7.63 -9.37 2.09
CA ASN A 77 7.83 -10.53 2.96
C ASN A 77 6.84 -10.54 4.15
N ASN A 78 5.82 -9.68 4.12
CA ASN A 78 4.79 -9.61 5.15
C ASN A 78 3.67 -10.60 4.83
N SER A 79 3.56 -11.66 5.63
CA SER A 79 2.57 -12.74 5.43
C SER A 79 1.12 -12.30 5.67
N GLU A 80 0.86 -11.32 6.55
CA GLU A 80 -0.48 -10.75 6.74
C GLU A 80 -0.93 -10.03 5.46
N LEU A 81 -0.05 -9.23 4.87
CA LEU A 81 -0.33 -8.51 3.63
C LEU A 81 -0.55 -9.50 2.48
N GLU A 82 0.28 -10.54 2.36
CA GLU A 82 0.08 -11.57 1.34
C GLU A 82 -1.31 -12.22 1.45
N ALA A 83 -1.75 -12.53 2.67
CA ALA A 83 -3.08 -13.07 2.92
C ALA A 83 -4.19 -12.07 2.54
N ILE A 84 -4.00 -10.79 2.82
CA ILE A 84 -4.92 -9.71 2.45
C ILE A 84 -5.05 -9.56 0.94
N LEU A 85 -3.94 -9.61 0.20
CA LEU A 85 -3.95 -9.52 -1.27
C LEU A 85 -4.68 -10.72 -1.89
N LYS A 86 -4.54 -11.91 -1.31
CA LYS A 86 -5.32 -13.09 -1.72
C LYS A 86 -6.82 -12.90 -1.49
N LEU A 87 -7.22 -12.32 -0.35
CA LEU A 87 -8.62 -12.00 -0.06
C LEU A 87 -9.20 -10.96 -1.02
N LEU A 88 -8.44 -9.92 -1.35
CA LEU A 88 -8.83 -8.94 -2.36
C LEU A 88 -9.01 -9.57 -3.73
N LYS A 89 -8.08 -10.43 -4.14
CA LYS A 89 -8.18 -11.16 -5.41
C LYS A 89 -9.47 -11.97 -5.47
N GLU A 90 -9.79 -12.68 -4.40
CA GLU A 90 -11.04 -13.46 -4.31
C GLU A 90 -12.29 -12.57 -4.33
N LYS A 91 -12.28 -11.45 -3.60
CA LYS A 91 -13.41 -10.49 -3.55
C LYS A 91 -13.77 -9.96 -4.93
N TYR A 92 -12.77 -9.68 -5.76
CA TYR A 92 -12.96 -9.05 -7.06
C TYR A 92 -12.98 -10.01 -8.25
N LYS A 93 -12.85 -11.32 -8.04
CA LYS A 93 -12.70 -12.34 -9.10
C LYS A 93 -13.81 -12.30 -10.17
N ASP A 94 -15.04 -11.97 -9.78
CA ASP A 94 -16.21 -11.95 -10.65
C ASP A 94 -16.58 -10.53 -11.13
N THR A 95 -15.67 -9.56 -10.95
CA THR A 95 -15.88 -8.15 -11.31
C THR A 95 -14.97 -7.74 -12.47
N ASN A 96 -15.26 -6.60 -13.10
CA ASN A 96 -14.40 -6.02 -14.12
C ASN A 96 -12.97 -5.69 -13.61
N ILE A 97 -12.78 -5.60 -12.29
CA ILE A 97 -11.47 -5.36 -11.68
C ILE A 97 -10.57 -6.60 -11.84
N ALA A 98 -11.12 -7.82 -11.93
CA ALA A 98 -10.33 -9.04 -12.17
C ALA A 98 -9.49 -8.94 -13.45
N PHE A 99 -10.05 -8.35 -14.52
CA PHE A 99 -9.33 -8.15 -15.78
C PHE A 99 -8.11 -7.23 -15.62
N MET A 100 -8.21 -6.21 -14.76
CA MET A 100 -7.10 -5.29 -14.45
C MET A 100 -6.01 -5.97 -13.59
N ILE A 101 -6.38 -6.95 -12.78
CA ILE A 101 -5.47 -7.69 -11.89
C ILE A 101 -4.70 -8.78 -12.66
N ASP A 102 -5.35 -9.52 -13.55
CA ASP A 102 -4.72 -10.64 -14.27
C ASP A 102 -3.88 -10.17 -15.49
N GLY A 103 -4.06 -8.93 -15.94
CA GLY A 103 -3.53 -8.39 -17.20
C GLY A 103 -2.14 -7.74 -17.16
N HIS A 104 -1.14 -8.31 -16.49
CA HIS A 104 0.28 -7.85 -16.44
C HIS A 104 0.69 -6.84 -15.34
N ASN A 105 -0.21 -6.35 -14.50
CA ASN A 105 0.16 -5.49 -13.37
C ASN A 105 0.18 -6.29 -12.06
N SER A 106 1.31 -6.93 -11.76
CA SER A 106 1.48 -7.75 -10.54
C SER A 106 1.19 -6.98 -9.24
N ASN A 107 1.26 -5.65 -9.27
CA ASN A 107 1.02 -4.77 -8.12
C ASN A 107 -0.37 -4.11 -8.12
N ALA A 108 -1.26 -4.39 -9.08
CA ALA A 108 -2.59 -3.77 -9.14
C ALA A 108 -3.41 -3.99 -7.85
N LEU A 109 -3.34 -5.19 -7.28
CA LEU A 109 -3.99 -5.50 -6.01
C LEU A 109 -3.45 -4.67 -4.85
N PHE A 110 -2.15 -4.43 -4.83
CA PHE A 110 -1.53 -3.61 -3.80
C PHE A 110 -1.87 -2.13 -3.99
N GLN A 111 -1.90 -1.65 -5.24
CA GLN A 111 -2.36 -0.29 -5.57
C GLN A 111 -3.81 -0.06 -5.18
N LEU A 112 -4.67 -1.08 -5.26
CA LEU A 112 -6.06 -1.00 -4.81
C LEU A 112 -6.18 -0.68 -3.31
N LEU A 113 -5.21 -1.09 -2.47
CA LEU A 113 -5.21 -0.75 -1.04
C LEU A 113 -5.09 0.76 -0.77
N PHE A 114 -4.63 1.53 -1.75
CA PHE A 114 -4.52 2.99 -1.70
C PHE A 114 -5.69 3.68 -2.41
N SER A 115 -6.71 2.94 -2.84
CA SER A 115 -7.94 3.54 -3.36
C SER A 115 -8.72 4.22 -2.25
N TYR A 116 -9.64 5.09 -2.65
CA TYR A 116 -10.54 5.80 -1.77
C TYR A 116 -11.23 4.89 -0.73
N ASP A 117 -11.60 3.68 -1.12
CA ASP A 117 -12.33 2.73 -0.27
C ASP A 117 -11.47 2.20 0.88
N TYR A 118 -10.18 1.97 0.65
CA TYR A 118 -9.30 1.26 1.58
C TYR A 118 -8.21 2.13 2.21
N PHE A 119 -7.92 3.30 1.64
CA PHE A 119 -6.72 4.08 1.99
C PHE A 119 -6.68 4.51 3.46
N ASP A 120 -7.79 4.92 4.07
CA ASP A 120 -7.85 5.29 5.48
C ASP A 120 -7.39 4.16 6.42
N VAL A 121 -7.87 2.95 6.18
CA VAL A 121 -7.50 1.78 6.99
C VAL A 121 -6.11 1.29 6.63
N THR A 122 -5.75 1.25 5.35
CA THR A 122 -4.40 0.93 4.89
C THR A 122 -3.36 1.86 5.52
N HIS A 123 -3.57 3.17 5.45
CA HIS A 123 -2.69 4.18 6.02
C HIS A 123 -2.55 4.01 7.53
N LYS A 124 -3.65 3.79 8.25
CA LYS A 124 -3.64 3.52 9.70
C LYS A 124 -2.81 2.29 10.06
N CYS A 125 -3.00 1.18 9.34
CA CYS A 125 -2.22 -0.06 9.54
C CYS A 125 -0.73 0.16 9.23
N LEU A 126 -0.42 0.82 8.11
CA LEU A 126 0.95 1.16 7.73
C LEU A 126 1.63 2.05 8.77
N CYS A 127 0.95 3.07 9.29
CA CYS A 127 1.50 3.96 10.31
C CYS A 127 1.91 3.21 11.58
N LYS A 128 1.07 2.26 12.02
CA LYS A 128 1.37 1.39 13.17
C LYS A 128 2.59 0.50 12.87
N TYR A 129 2.59 -0.17 11.72
CA TYR A 129 3.67 -1.05 11.30
C TYR A 129 5.02 -0.30 11.21
N ILE A 130 5.02 0.87 10.57
CA ILE A 130 6.21 1.72 10.38
C ILE A 130 6.73 2.23 11.73
N SER A 131 5.84 2.67 12.63
CA SER A 131 6.23 3.21 13.92
C SER A 131 6.86 2.14 14.81
N GLU A 132 6.30 0.92 14.84
CA GLU A 132 6.89 -0.17 15.62
C GLU A 132 8.19 -0.68 15.01
N LYS A 133 8.30 -0.78 13.68
CA LYS A 133 9.55 -1.18 13.01
C LYS A 133 10.70 -0.18 13.22
N LYS A 134 10.40 1.11 13.45
CA LYS A 134 11.40 2.12 13.85
C LYS A 134 11.87 1.96 15.30
N GLN A 135 11.05 1.37 16.17
CA GLN A 135 11.31 1.25 17.61
C GLN A 135 11.92 -0.10 17.99
N ASN A 136 11.48 -1.18 17.33
CA ASN A 136 11.85 -2.56 17.62
C ASN A 136 12.61 -3.12 16.42
N ASN A 137 13.92 -3.36 16.58
CA ASN A 137 14.76 -4.01 15.58
C ASN A 137 14.33 -5.49 15.39
N ASP A 138 13.28 -5.71 14.58
CA ASP A 138 12.86 -6.96 13.94
C ASP A 138 12.01 -7.99 14.73
N GLU A 139 11.61 -7.75 15.98
CA GLU A 139 10.59 -8.60 16.65
C GLU A 139 9.17 -8.07 16.45
N LEU A 140 8.61 -8.30 15.25
CA LEU A 140 7.21 -7.99 14.93
C LEU A 140 6.31 -9.19 15.29
N ALA A 141 5.98 -9.35 16.58
CA ALA A 141 5.10 -10.42 17.06
C ALA A 141 3.60 -10.05 17.05
N LYS A 142 3.24 -8.87 16.56
CA LYS A 142 1.86 -8.35 16.54
C LYS A 142 1.29 -8.37 15.14
N THR A 143 -0.03 -8.52 15.04
CA THR A 143 -0.78 -8.29 13.82
C THR A 143 -1.00 -6.79 13.61
N TYR A 144 -0.75 -6.28 12.42
CA TYR A 144 -0.90 -4.86 12.09
C TYR A 144 -2.06 -4.60 11.14
N PHE A 145 -2.45 -5.60 10.36
CA PHE A 145 -3.38 -5.45 9.25
C PHE A 145 -4.74 -6.13 9.47
N ASP A 146 -5.06 -6.57 10.68
CA ASP A 146 -6.36 -7.20 11.00
C ASP A 146 -7.56 -6.28 10.67
N GLU A 147 -7.43 -4.98 10.93
CA GLU A 147 -8.48 -4.01 10.62
C GLU A 147 -8.74 -3.94 9.10
N LEU A 148 -7.67 -3.91 8.31
CA LEU A 148 -7.75 -3.91 6.84
C LEU A 148 -8.36 -5.22 6.33
N LYS A 149 -7.93 -6.36 6.90
CA LYS A 149 -8.50 -7.67 6.59
C LYS A 149 -10.02 -7.70 6.83
N ASN A 150 -10.47 -7.17 7.97
CA ASN A 150 -11.90 -7.11 8.30
C ASN A 150 -12.68 -6.25 7.30
N VAL A 151 -12.16 -5.08 6.91
CA VAL A 151 -12.82 -4.22 5.91
C VAL A 151 -12.92 -4.89 4.54
N ILE A 152 -11.94 -5.70 4.16
CA ILE A 152 -11.99 -6.44 2.89
C ILE A 152 -13.03 -7.56 2.94
N LEU A 153 -13.26 -8.18 4.10
CA LEU A 153 -14.25 -9.25 4.26
C LEU A 153 -15.71 -8.76 4.37
N LEU A 154 -15.93 -7.46 4.64
CA LEU A 154 -17.25 -6.82 4.56
C LEU A 154 -17.72 -6.67 3.12
#